data_AF-A0A5R9DT80-F1
#
_entry.id   AF-A0A5R9DT80-F1
#
_cell.length_a   1.000
_cell.length_b   1.000
_cell.length_c   1.000
_cell.angle_alpha   90.00
_cell.angle_beta   90.00
_cell.angle_gamma   90.00
#
_symmetry.space_group_name_H-M   'P 1'
#
loop_
_entity.id
_entity.type
_entity.pdbx_description
1 polymer ?
#
loop_
_entity_poly.entity_id
_entity_poly.type
_entity_poly.pdbx_seq_one_letter_code
_entity_poly.pdbx_strand_id
1 'polypeptide(L)'
;MPNTDSNHSKAAETTTGGAPLYKRAGLRHAEVGRGRRVHYSPGNDDSVCGRGITSYLSIEEAAARFDRGDELCAPCVKGAEEIAYAKSLAAASPAARAAAELAEVVADADEANRRFRDAMDSVTRTNNTSSLSLLARWTASLWPHVDQTGAPEEFRRLMTWAAGTTHLATLAGIARRAGHLWDHPEDAVEGRMFLVDADTRPMFADVVPAARPSFGEVLVIVRAAEVRAGDTVLGCTVEGVSVESATLRDVIEHPDPYTANPRPYDPACGCPGCEQAKSWAGPVVTLAPEGETPWEACDPVPAAAPVLIRAGRRKSTEAAVEAPQAPAPERVVCGDGRERVVTGTTNRPGEPARVVVEGGAEWLADECLPVRPAVAGVAPEDATDPDAVAALAVLAELRLATVTDEHDITGGDDYDKTANGALVDPRGNGRVAVYWLVEGLYVTADRRKPHRTELRIIADKFRAAGWRIEPGPHGCVFVWRPSAEA
;
A
#
# COMPACT_ATOMS: atom_id res chain seq x y z
N MET A 1 56.78 -12.67 9.20
CA MET A 1 57.02 -11.88 7.98
C MET A 1 56.04 -10.73 7.97
N PRO A 2 56.48 -9.47 7.95
CA PRO A 2 55.57 -8.33 7.86
C PRO A 2 54.92 -8.30 6.47
N ASN A 3 53.61 -8.09 6.44
CA ASN A 3 52.77 -8.11 5.25
C ASN A 3 53.11 -6.90 4.36
N THR A 4 53.66 -7.12 3.16
CA THR A 4 54.13 -6.06 2.25
C THR A 4 53.02 -5.34 1.48
N ASP A 5 51.76 -5.72 1.69
CA ASP A 5 50.62 -5.19 0.91
C ASP A 5 50.02 -3.89 1.48
N SER A 6 50.41 -3.43 2.67
CA SER A 6 49.85 -2.21 3.30
C SER A 6 50.50 -0.89 2.85
N ASN A 7 51.29 -0.90 1.77
CA ASN A 7 51.95 0.31 1.23
C ASN A 7 51.25 0.89 -0.02
N HIS A 8 50.13 0.32 -0.47
CA HIS A 8 49.46 0.78 -1.69
C HIS A 8 48.58 2.03 -1.52
N SER A 9 48.04 2.28 -0.33
CA SER A 9 47.12 3.41 -0.08
C SER A 9 47.83 4.78 0.01
N LYS A 10 48.93 4.86 0.78
CA LYS A 10 49.75 6.08 0.86
C LYS A 10 50.45 6.40 -0.48
N ALA A 11 50.81 5.37 -1.25
CA ALA A 11 51.43 5.51 -2.56
C ALA A 11 50.48 6.12 -3.60
N ALA A 12 49.18 5.77 -3.57
CA ALA A 12 48.18 6.29 -4.51
C ALA A 12 48.00 7.82 -4.44
N GLU A 13 48.29 8.45 -3.30
CA GLU A 13 48.19 9.91 -3.15
C GLU A 13 49.47 10.68 -3.47
N THR A 14 50.64 10.04 -3.51
CA THR A 14 51.94 10.76 -3.47
C THR A 14 53.00 10.35 -4.50
N THR A 15 52.85 9.24 -5.23
CA THR A 15 53.99 8.67 -5.99
C THR A 15 54.23 9.20 -7.40
N THR A 16 53.35 10.00 -8.01
CA THR A 16 53.49 10.38 -9.43
C THR A 16 53.82 11.86 -9.70
N GLY A 17 54.13 12.67 -8.68
CA GLY A 17 54.43 14.10 -8.87
C GLY A 17 53.25 14.94 -9.40
N GLY A 18 52.09 14.32 -9.60
CA GLY A 18 50.83 14.98 -9.97
C GLY A 18 49.97 15.29 -8.75
N ALA A 19 48.85 15.99 -9.00
CA ALA A 19 47.84 16.24 -7.97
C ALA A 19 47.29 14.92 -7.38
N PRO A 20 46.92 14.89 -6.08
CA PRO A 20 46.37 13.70 -5.44
C PRO A 20 45.07 13.24 -6.11
N LEU A 21 44.76 11.94 -6.01
CA LEU A 21 43.67 11.29 -6.73
C LEU A 21 42.31 11.97 -6.51
N TYR A 22 41.96 12.30 -5.26
CA TYR A 22 40.70 12.98 -4.94
C TYR A 22 40.59 14.33 -5.67
N LYS A 23 41.69 15.06 -5.83
CA LYS A 23 41.72 16.37 -6.51
C LYS A 23 41.60 16.21 -8.02
N ARG A 24 42.25 15.19 -8.60
CA ARG A 24 42.11 14.85 -10.02
C ARG A 24 40.69 14.39 -10.36
N ALA A 25 40.07 13.64 -9.47
CA ALA A 25 38.71 13.14 -9.61
C ALA A 25 37.64 14.18 -9.20
N GLY A 26 38.01 15.23 -8.46
CA GLY A 26 37.06 16.20 -7.89
C GLY A 26 36.15 15.60 -6.83
N LEU A 27 36.68 14.73 -5.96
CA LEU A 27 35.95 14.01 -4.92
C LEU A 27 36.28 14.56 -3.53
N ARG A 28 35.37 14.36 -2.58
CA ARG A 28 35.54 14.70 -1.16
C ARG A 28 35.79 13.43 -0.34
N HIS A 29 36.48 13.58 0.80
CA HIS A 29 36.61 12.50 1.78
C HIS A 29 35.36 12.44 2.66
N ALA A 30 34.91 11.23 2.97
CA ALA A 30 33.73 10.98 3.77
C ALA A 30 33.91 9.75 4.67
N GLU A 31 33.18 9.72 5.78
CA GLU A 31 32.99 8.52 6.61
C GLU A 31 31.70 7.81 6.23
N VAL A 32 31.71 6.49 6.37
CA VAL A 32 30.55 5.62 6.12
C VAL A 32 30.34 4.70 7.32
N GLY A 33 29.09 4.61 7.80
CA GLY A 33 28.71 3.73 8.91
C GLY A 33 29.39 4.07 10.23
N ARG A 34 29.86 3.07 10.98
CA ARG A 34 30.49 3.25 12.32
C ARG A 34 31.92 3.86 12.29
N GLY A 35 32.24 4.68 11.30
CA GLY A 35 33.44 5.56 11.31
C GLY A 35 34.80 4.86 11.23
N ARG A 36 34.89 3.70 10.56
CA ARG A 36 36.12 2.88 10.52
C ARG A 36 36.96 3.00 9.25
N ARG A 37 36.45 3.63 8.19
CA ARG A 37 37.17 3.79 6.92
C ARG A 37 36.85 5.12 6.28
N VAL A 38 37.84 5.68 5.59
CA VAL A 38 37.66 6.84 4.72
C VAL A 38 37.13 6.35 3.37
N HIS A 39 36.18 7.09 2.81
CA HIS A 39 35.58 6.83 1.50
C HIS A 39 35.67 8.10 0.65
N TYR A 40 35.58 7.94 -0.68
CA TYR A 40 35.38 9.08 -1.57
C TYR A 40 33.89 9.28 -1.84
N SER A 41 33.49 10.54 -2.00
CA SER A 41 32.15 10.94 -2.43
C SER A 41 32.23 12.02 -3.50
N PRO A 42 31.36 11.98 -4.53
CA PRO A 42 31.24 13.05 -5.51
C PRO A 42 30.50 14.29 -4.98
N GLY A 43 30.08 14.32 -3.70
CA GLY A 43 29.39 15.45 -3.08
C GLY A 43 27.88 15.27 -2.93
N ASN A 44 27.37 14.06 -3.16
CA ASN A 44 26.03 13.62 -2.78
C ASN A 44 26.09 12.77 -1.48
N ASP A 45 24.94 12.36 -0.95
CA ASP A 45 24.82 11.60 0.28
C ASP A 45 25.41 10.17 0.21
N ASP A 46 26.00 9.80 -0.93
CA ASP A 46 26.61 8.49 -1.18
C ASP A 46 28.11 8.57 -1.43
N SER A 47 28.82 7.52 -0.99
CA SER A 47 30.19 7.29 -1.42
C SER A 47 30.23 6.69 -2.83
N VAL A 48 31.37 6.82 -3.50
CA VAL A 48 31.65 6.19 -4.82
C VAL A 48 31.40 4.68 -4.81
N CYS A 49 31.45 4.02 -3.65
CA CYS A 49 31.15 2.60 -3.51
C CYS A 49 29.68 2.28 -3.15
N GLY A 50 28.76 3.24 -3.28
CA GLY A 50 27.32 3.04 -3.05
C GLY A 50 26.95 2.85 -1.58
N ARG A 51 27.76 3.35 -0.65
CA ARG A 51 27.42 3.34 0.79
C ARG A 51 27.09 4.74 1.27
N GLY A 52 26.03 4.85 2.06
CA GLY A 52 25.57 6.12 2.62
C GLY A 52 26.61 6.77 3.54
N ILE A 53 26.79 8.07 3.35
CA ILE A 53 27.73 8.91 4.10
C ILE A 53 27.18 9.22 5.49
N THR A 54 28.02 9.13 6.51
CA THR A 54 27.68 9.57 7.87
C THR A 54 28.25 10.95 8.19
N SER A 55 29.40 11.32 7.64
CA SER A 55 29.96 12.67 7.73
C SER A 55 31.00 12.92 6.64
N TYR A 56 31.23 14.18 6.28
CA TYR A 56 32.34 14.57 5.42
C TYR A 56 33.56 14.93 6.27
N LEU A 57 34.73 14.58 5.76
CA LEU A 57 36.02 14.87 6.41
C LEU A 57 36.69 16.07 5.74
N SER A 58 37.33 16.91 6.55
CA SER A 58 38.32 17.87 6.06
C SER A 58 39.54 17.13 5.49
N ILE A 59 40.38 17.85 4.74
CA ILE A 59 41.62 17.28 4.20
C ILE A 59 42.56 16.89 5.36
N GLU A 60 42.63 17.71 6.40
CA GLU A 60 43.43 17.47 7.60
C GLU A 60 42.92 16.26 8.37
N GLU A 61 41.61 16.10 8.50
CA GLU A 61 40.99 14.95 9.17
C GLU A 61 41.23 13.65 8.39
N ALA A 62 41.08 13.67 7.07
CA ALA A 62 41.38 12.54 6.20
C ALA A 62 42.87 12.17 6.24
N ALA A 63 43.77 13.15 6.20
CA ALA A 63 45.20 12.92 6.33
C ALA A 63 45.56 12.28 7.68
N ALA A 64 44.99 12.79 8.78
CA ALA A 64 45.17 12.21 10.11
C ALA A 64 44.64 10.77 10.21
N ARG A 65 43.58 10.43 9.46
CA ARG A 65 43.06 9.05 9.34
C ARG A 65 44.02 8.14 8.59
N PHE A 66 44.54 8.60 7.45
CA PHE A 66 45.53 7.85 6.67
C PHE A 66 46.84 7.64 7.44
N ASP A 67 47.28 8.62 8.23
CA ASP A 67 48.47 8.47 9.08
C ASP A 67 48.28 7.45 10.21
N ARG A 68 47.04 7.18 10.63
CA ARG A 68 46.70 6.09 11.56
C ARG A 68 46.59 4.72 10.88
N GLY A 69 46.72 4.66 9.55
CA GLY A 69 46.61 3.44 8.76
C GLY A 69 45.19 3.10 8.30
N ASP A 70 44.23 4.04 8.38
CA ASP A 70 42.96 3.86 7.68
C ASP A 70 43.23 3.83 6.17
N GLU A 71 42.49 3.03 5.42
CA GLU A 71 42.62 2.93 3.97
C GLU A 71 41.29 3.19 3.28
N LEU A 72 41.36 3.76 2.07
CA LEU A 72 40.22 3.80 1.15
C LEU A 72 39.82 2.38 0.79
N CYS A 73 38.50 2.13 0.69
CA CYS A 73 38.06 0.84 0.16
C CYS A 73 38.43 0.72 -1.33
N ALA A 74 38.81 -0.49 -1.77
CA ALA A 74 39.22 -0.74 -3.15
C ALA A 74 38.21 -0.22 -4.22
N PRO A 75 36.88 -0.31 -4.02
CA PRO A 75 35.92 0.29 -4.95
C PRO A 75 36.00 1.82 -5.05
N CYS A 76 36.25 2.53 -3.94
CA CYS A 76 36.43 3.99 -3.98
C CYS A 76 37.70 4.38 -4.73
N VAL A 77 38.80 3.63 -4.57
CA VAL A 77 40.05 3.87 -5.31
C VAL A 77 39.81 3.69 -6.81
N LYS A 78 39.25 2.54 -7.21
CA LYS A 78 38.97 2.24 -8.62
C LYS A 78 38.04 3.28 -9.25
N GLY A 79 36.93 3.61 -8.60
CA GLY A 79 35.99 4.61 -9.13
C GLY A 79 36.62 6.00 -9.23
N ALA A 80 37.47 6.38 -8.28
CA ALA A 80 38.19 7.66 -8.36
C ALA A 80 39.22 7.68 -9.50
N GLU A 81 39.90 6.58 -9.79
CA GLU A 81 40.80 6.45 -10.94
C GLU A 81 40.04 6.58 -12.27
N GLU A 82 38.89 5.92 -12.40
CA GLU A 82 38.03 6.00 -13.58
C GLU A 82 37.53 7.44 -13.82
N ILE A 83 37.07 8.13 -12.76
CA ILE A 83 36.63 9.53 -12.84
C ILE A 83 37.80 10.46 -13.21
N ALA A 84 38.96 10.28 -12.58
CA ALA A 84 40.15 11.07 -12.88
C ALA A 84 40.63 10.86 -14.32
N TYR A 85 40.55 9.63 -14.83
CA TYR A 85 40.89 9.30 -16.22
C TYR A 85 39.90 9.94 -17.20
N ALA A 86 38.59 9.83 -16.94
CA ALA A 86 37.55 10.46 -17.75
C ALA A 86 37.72 11.99 -17.83
N LYS A 87 38.00 12.65 -16.70
CA LYS A 87 38.28 14.10 -16.67
C LYS A 87 39.54 14.47 -17.46
N SER A 88 40.60 13.66 -17.36
CA SER A 88 41.81 13.86 -18.15
C SER A 88 41.55 13.70 -19.65
N LEU A 89 40.72 12.74 -20.04
CA LEU A 89 40.35 12.50 -21.44
C LEU A 89 39.50 13.65 -21.98
N ALA A 90 38.51 14.10 -21.21
CA ALA A 90 37.66 15.25 -21.54
C ALA A 90 38.47 16.55 -21.71
N ALA A 91 39.50 16.77 -20.89
CA ALA A 91 40.40 17.91 -21.03
C ALA A 91 41.28 17.84 -22.30
N ALA A 92 41.55 16.64 -22.82
CA ALA A 92 42.44 16.43 -23.97
C ALA A 92 41.74 16.59 -25.33
N SER A 93 40.41 16.52 -25.41
CA SER A 93 39.67 16.64 -26.68
C SER A 93 38.22 17.10 -26.50
N PRO A 94 37.73 18.05 -27.32
CA PRO A 94 36.31 18.42 -27.33
C PRO A 94 35.35 17.25 -27.58
N ALA A 95 35.76 16.27 -28.39
CA ALA A 95 34.95 15.06 -28.64
C ALA A 95 34.92 14.14 -27.41
N ALA A 96 36.02 14.04 -26.68
CA ALA A 96 36.06 13.30 -25.41
C ALA A 96 35.28 14.02 -24.31
N ARG A 97 35.24 15.35 -24.33
CA ARG A 97 34.38 16.14 -23.44
C ARG A 97 32.90 15.87 -23.72
N ALA A 98 32.47 15.88 -24.98
CA ALA A 98 31.10 15.54 -25.34
C ALA A 98 30.74 14.09 -24.96
N ALA A 99 31.68 13.14 -25.11
CA ALA A 99 31.48 11.76 -24.67
C ALA A 99 31.40 11.62 -23.14
N ALA A 100 32.18 12.40 -22.39
CA ALA A 100 32.12 12.43 -20.93
C ALA A 100 30.82 13.08 -20.42
N GLU A 101 30.39 14.19 -21.03
CA GLU A 101 29.09 14.83 -20.77
C GLU A 101 27.93 13.86 -21.08
N LEU A 102 28.02 13.10 -22.19
CA LEU A 102 27.04 12.06 -22.51
C LEU A 102 27.07 10.89 -21.51
N ALA A 103 28.24 10.46 -21.05
CA ALA A 103 28.37 9.39 -20.05
C ALA A 103 27.79 9.81 -18.69
N GLU A 104 27.93 11.08 -18.31
CA GLU A 104 27.27 11.65 -17.12
C GLU A 104 25.75 11.66 -17.27
N VAL A 105 25.23 12.09 -18.43
CA VAL A 105 23.79 12.00 -18.74
C VAL A 105 23.27 10.55 -18.73
N VAL A 106 24.04 9.59 -19.25
CA VAL A 106 23.68 8.17 -19.21
C VAL A 106 23.69 7.63 -17.76
N ALA A 107 24.68 8.01 -16.96
CA ALA A 107 24.75 7.60 -15.55
C ALA A 107 23.59 8.18 -14.72
N ASP A 108 23.21 9.43 -14.99
CA ASP A 108 22.04 10.08 -14.39
C ASP A 108 20.73 9.40 -14.81
N ALA A 109 20.61 9.02 -16.08
CA ALA A 109 19.45 8.26 -16.58
C ALA A 109 19.38 6.86 -15.96
N ASP A 110 20.50 6.16 -15.81
CA ASP A 110 20.57 4.86 -15.15
C ASP A 110 20.21 4.93 -13.67
N GLU A 111 20.63 5.99 -12.98
CA GLU A 111 20.25 6.24 -11.59
C GLU A 111 18.78 6.62 -11.45
N ALA A 112 18.25 7.47 -12.34
CA ALA A 112 16.82 7.78 -12.39
C ALA A 112 15.98 6.52 -12.65
N ASN A 113 16.42 5.66 -13.58
CA ASN A 113 15.82 4.36 -13.85
C ASN A 113 15.84 3.45 -12.62
N ARG A 114 16.97 3.35 -11.89
CA ARG A 114 17.04 2.57 -10.63
C ARG A 114 16.07 3.09 -9.59
N ARG A 115 16.11 4.40 -9.31
CA ARG A 115 15.22 5.03 -8.31
C ARG A 115 13.75 4.86 -8.67
N PHE A 116 13.41 4.97 -9.95
CA PHE A 116 12.07 4.73 -10.45
C PHE A 116 11.62 3.29 -10.18
N ARG A 117 12.46 2.29 -10.48
CA ARG A 117 12.14 0.88 -10.16
C ARG A 117 11.97 0.64 -8.66
N ASP A 118 12.89 1.16 -7.85
CA ASP A 118 12.81 1.02 -6.38
C ASP A 118 11.50 1.66 -5.84
N ALA A 119 11.09 2.79 -6.42
CA ALA A 119 9.83 3.45 -6.12
C ALA A 119 8.61 2.59 -6.52
N MET A 120 8.62 2.03 -7.72
CA MET A 120 7.54 1.14 -8.20
C MET A 120 7.45 -0.13 -7.35
N ASP A 121 8.58 -0.75 -7.01
CA ASP A 121 8.64 -1.90 -6.10
C ASP A 121 8.17 -1.52 -4.68
N SER A 122 8.32 -0.27 -4.27
CA SER A 122 7.77 0.23 -3.00
C SER A 122 6.25 0.43 -3.09
N VAL A 123 5.76 0.95 -4.21
CA VAL A 123 4.33 1.11 -4.50
C VAL A 123 3.62 -0.25 -4.52
N THR A 124 4.19 -1.28 -5.16
CA THR A 124 3.59 -2.62 -5.22
C THR A 124 3.57 -3.32 -3.85
N ARG A 125 4.55 -3.03 -2.99
CA ARG A 125 4.65 -3.62 -1.64
C ARG A 125 3.86 -2.88 -0.56
N THR A 126 3.54 -1.60 -0.75
CA THR A 126 2.89 -0.78 0.27
C THR A 126 1.40 -0.62 -0.02
N ASN A 127 0.56 -0.98 0.96
CA ASN A 127 -0.89 -0.79 0.84
C ASN A 127 -1.40 0.47 1.60
N ASN A 128 -0.49 1.37 1.97
CA ASN A 128 -0.79 2.59 2.73
C ASN A 128 -1.06 3.77 1.78
N THR A 129 -2.29 4.28 1.77
CA THR A 129 -2.80 5.36 0.90
C THR A 129 -2.02 6.68 0.99
N SER A 130 -1.58 7.08 2.18
CA SER A 130 -0.80 8.31 2.40
C SER A 130 0.61 8.18 1.81
N SER A 131 1.25 7.04 2.04
CA SER A 131 2.57 6.72 1.47
C SER A 131 2.51 6.57 -0.05
N LEU A 132 1.46 5.94 -0.57
CA LEU A 132 1.23 5.77 -2.02
C LEU A 132 1.08 7.11 -2.74
N SER A 133 0.42 8.09 -2.14
CA SER A 133 0.24 9.42 -2.73
C SER A 133 1.55 10.21 -2.85
N LEU A 134 2.42 10.10 -1.84
CA LEU A 134 3.76 10.71 -1.85
C LEU A 134 4.70 9.98 -2.80
N LEU A 135 4.69 8.64 -2.78
CA LEU A 135 5.45 7.81 -3.71
C LEU A 135 5.03 8.10 -5.15
N ALA A 136 3.74 8.18 -5.47
CA ALA A 136 3.26 8.48 -6.82
C ALA A 136 3.75 9.84 -7.34
N ARG A 137 3.73 10.89 -6.51
CA ARG A 137 4.29 12.20 -6.90
C ARG A 137 5.79 12.11 -7.15
N TRP A 138 6.51 11.41 -6.26
CA TRP A 138 7.95 11.25 -6.40
C TRP A 138 8.30 10.46 -7.67
N THR A 139 7.65 9.32 -7.90
CA THR A 139 7.79 8.50 -9.11
C THR A 139 7.43 9.28 -10.38
N ALA A 140 6.36 10.08 -10.35
CA ALA A 140 5.98 10.95 -11.46
C ALA A 140 6.99 12.06 -11.74
N SER A 141 7.67 12.58 -10.71
CA SER A 141 8.74 13.57 -10.87
C SER A 141 10.00 13.00 -11.53
N LEU A 142 10.25 11.70 -11.39
CA LEU A 142 11.36 11.01 -12.03
C LEU A 142 11.05 10.65 -13.50
N TRP A 143 9.77 10.52 -13.85
CA TRP A 143 9.31 10.04 -15.16
C TRP A 143 9.91 10.75 -16.40
N PRO A 144 10.12 12.08 -16.41
CA PRO A 144 10.77 12.76 -17.54
C PRO A 144 12.24 12.37 -17.75
N HIS A 145 12.86 11.74 -16.76
CA HIS A 145 14.29 11.37 -16.73
C HIS A 145 14.54 9.86 -16.91
N VAL A 146 13.47 9.06 -17.01
CA VAL A 146 13.50 7.60 -17.15
C VAL A 146 13.51 7.23 -18.64
N ASP A 147 14.19 6.15 -19.01
CA ASP A 147 14.05 5.58 -20.35
C ASP A 147 12.65 4.97 -20.51
N GLN A 148 11.81 5.62 -21.32
CA GLN A 148 10.42 5.23 -21.52
C GLN A 148 10.25 4.15 -22.60
N THR A 149 11.36 3.71 -23.22
CA THR A 149 11.35 2.74 -24.31
C THR A 149 10.86 1.39 -23.81
N GLY A 150 9.69 0.95 -24.29
CA GLY A 150 9.08 -0.33 -23.92
C GLY A 150 8.01 -0.26 -22.82
N ALA A 151 7.77 0.90 -22.21
CA ALA A 151 6.65 1.07 -21.29
C ALA A 151 5.30 1.01 -22.05
N PRO A 152 4.30 0.24 -21.56
CA PRO A 152 2.96 0.21 -22.15
C PRO A 152 2.36 1.61 -22.27
N GLU A 153 1.64 1.89 -23.36
CA GLU A 153 1.03 3.22 -23.61
C GLU A 153 0.12 3.66 -22.45
N GLU A 154 -0.66 2.73 -21.86
CA GLU A 154 -1.51 3.00 -20.70
C GLU A 154 -0.68 3.44 -19.48
N PHE A 155 0.46 2.78 -19.22
CA PHE A 155 1.36 3.14 -18.13
C PHE A 155 1.96 4.54 -18.33
N ARG A 156 2.39 4.87 -19.56
CA ARG A 156 2.94 6.20 -19.88
C ARG A 156 1.91 7.32 -19.69
N ARG A 157 0.66 7.11 -20.10
CA ARG A 157 -0.44 8.06 -19.88
C ARG A 157 -0.71 8.28 -18.40
N LEU A 158 -0.72 7.19 -17.64
CA LEU A 158 -1.01 7.22 -16.21
C LEU A 158 0.08 7.97 -15.42
N MET A 159 1.36 7.75 -15.72
CA MET A 159 2.47 8.49 -15.12
C MET A 159 2.48 9.99 -15.50
N THR A 160 2.11 10.30 -16.74
CA THR A 160 1.97 11.70 -17.19
C THR A 160 0.84 12.41 -16.45
N TRP A 161 -0.27 11.72 -16.20
CA TRP A 161 -1.40 12.26 -15.44
C TRP A 161 -1.09 12.44 -13.96
N ALA A 162 -0.36 11.48 -13.36
CA ALA A 162 0.13 11.56 -11.99
C ALA A 162 0.93 12.85 -11.72
N ALA A 163 1.73 13.28 -12.69
CA ALA A 163 2.51 14.52 -12.60
C ALA A 163 1.65 15.79 -12.62
N GLY A 164 0.43 15.72 -13.16
CA GLY A 164 -0.47 16.87 -13.35
C GLY A 164 -1.54 17.05 -12.26
N THR A 165 -1.79 16.04 -11.43
CA THR A 165 -2.85 16.09 -10.40
C THR A 165 -2.29 16.33 -8.99
N THR A 166 -2.98 17.14 -8.20
CA THR A 166 -2.65 17.41 -6.79
C THR A 166 -3.58 16.70 -5.80
N HIS A 167 -4.61 16.01 -6.30
CA HIS A 167 -5.60 15.31 -5.48
C HIS A 167 -5.03 13.99 -4.94
N LEU A 168 -4.89 13.88 -3.62
CA LEU A 168 -4.20 12.74 -2.96
C LEU A 168 -4.89 11.40 -3.24
N ALA A 169 -6.22 11.37 -3.14
CA ALA A 169 -7.01 10.16 -3.40
C ALA A 169 -6.80 9.66 -4.84
N THR A 170 -6.76 10.59 -5.80
CA THR A 170 -6.48 10.28 -7.21
C THR A 170 -5.06 9.75 -7.39
N LEU A 171 -4.06 10.36 -6.73
CA LEU A 171 -2.67 9.89 -6.76
C LEU A 171 -2.52 8.48 -6.20
N ALA A 172 -3.23 8.12 -5.13
CA ALA A 172 -3.20 6.76 -4.60
C ALA A 172 -3.83 5.74 -5.56
N GLY A 173 -4.94 6.09 -6.23
CA GLY A 173 -5.55 5.27 -7.27
C GLY A 173 -4.62 5.04 -8.46
N ILE A 174 -3.99 6.12 -8.95
CA ILE A 174 -2.94 6.08 -9.95
C ILE A 174 -1.79 5.17 -9.50
N ALA A 175 -1.27 5.34 -8.28
CA ALA A 175 -0.16 4.55 -7.76
C ALA A 175 -0.45 3.04 -7.85
N ARG A 176 -1.64 2.63 -7.39
CA ARG A 176 -2.06 1.22 -7.41
C ARG A 176 -2.17 0.67 -8.82
N ARG A 177 -2.79 1.43 -9.74
CA ARG A 177 -2.90 1.01 -11.14
C ARG A 177 -1.53 0.96 -11.83
N ALA A 178 -0.63 1.91 -11.54
CA ALA A 178 0.75 1.90 -12.02
C ALA A 178 1.49 0.65 -11.53
N GLY A 179 1.42 0.36 -10.22
CA GLY A 179 2.05 -0.83 -9.64
C GLY A 179 1.53 -2.13 -10.25
N HIS A 180 0.22 -2.24 -10.45
CA HIS A 180 -0.37 -3.40 -11.10
C HIS A 180 0.09 -3.57 -12.56
N LEU A 181 0.08 -2.51 -13.37
CA LEU A 181 0.56 -2.56 -14.75
C LEU A 181 2.08 -2.78 -14.85
N TRP A 182 2.82 -2.45 -13.79
CA TRP A 182 4.25 -2.72 -13.68
C TRP A 182 4.54 -4.20 -13.43
N ASP A 183 3.77 -4.85 -12.55
CA ASP A 183 3.88 -6.28 -12.26
C ASP A 183 3.26 -7.14 -13.37
N HIS A 184 2.23 -6.65 -14.05
CA HIS A 184 1.44 -7.36 -15.06
C HIS A 184 1.27 -6.54 -16.35
N PRO A 185 2.34 -6.30 -17.12
CA PRO A 185 2.28 -5.51 -18.35
C PRO A 185 1.37 -6.13 -19.43
N GLU A 186 1.12 -7.44 -19.38
CA GLU A 186 0.20 -8.17 -20.26
C GLU A 186 -1.28 -7.84 -20.03
N ASP A 187 -1.65 -7.41 -18.82
CA ASP A 187 -3.02 -7.04 -18.47
C ASP A 187 -3.47 -5.71 -19.10
N ALA A 188 -2.58 -5.07 -19.86
CA ALA A 188 -2.89 -3.99 -20.76
C ALA A 188 -3.77 -4.41 -21.97
N VAL A 189 -4.05 -5.71 -22.19
CA VAL A 189 -4.79 -6.21 -23.38
C VAL A 189 -6.20 -6.76 -23.05
N GLU A 190 -7.15 -6.50 -23.96
CA GLU A 190 -8.62 -6.78 -23.95
C GLU A 190 -9.20 -7.86 -22.99
N GLY A 191 -9.88 -7.40 -21.92
CA GLY A 191 -10.86 -8.17 -21.17
C GLY A 191 -12.26 -7.90 -21.69
N ARG A 192 -12.90 -8.90 -22.31
CA ARG A 192 -14.31 -8.85 -22.75
C ARG A 192 -15.25 -9.02 -21.55
N MET A 193 -16.26 -8.16 -21.42
CA MET A 193 -17.39 -8.41 -20.53
C MET A 193 -18.65 -7.66 -21.02
N PHE A 194 -19.81 -8.24 -20.75
CA PHE A 194 -21.08 -7.98 -21.43
C PHE A 194 -21.83 -6.75 -20.88
N LEU A 195 -22.24 -5.85 -21.77
CA LEU A 195 -23.23 -4.80 -21.51
C LEU A 195 -24.63 -5.44 -21.39
N VAL A 196 -25.36 -5.09 -20.34
CA VAL A 196 -26.81 -5.33 -20.25
C VAL A 196 -27.50 -3.97 -20.30
N ASP A 197 -28.10 -3.66 -21.43
CA ASP A 197 -28.92 -2.48 -21.63
C ASP A 197 -30.41 -2.78 -21.36
N ALA A 198 -31.27 -1.77 -21.50
CA ALA A 198 -32.70 -1.88 -21.28
C ALA A 198 -33.39 -2.87 -22.23
N ASP A 199 -32.83 -3.08 -23.42
CA ASP A 199 -33.43 -3.89 -24.49
C ASP A 199 -33.01 -5.37 -24.41
N THR A 200 -31.83 -5.65 -23.85
CA THR A 200 -31.28 -7.01 -23.68
C THR A 200 -31.64 -7.65 -22.34
N ARG A 201 -32.13 -6.86 -21.37
CA ARG A 201 -32.59 -7.30 -20.04
C ARG A 201 -33.60 -8.47 -20.03
N PRO A 202 -34.58 -8.58 -20.95
CA PRO A 202 -35.55 -9.68 -20.94
C PRO A 202 -34.94 -11.02 -21.41
N MET A 203 -33.85 -10.99 -22.18
CA MET A 203 -33.25 -12.18 -22.80
C MET A 203 -32.46 -13.05 -21.83
N PHE A 204 -32.25 -12.58 -20.60
CA PHE A 204 -31.52 -13.29 -19.55
C PHE A 204 -32.43 -13.78 -18.40
N ALA A 205 -33.76 -13.69 -18.55
CA ALA A 205 -34.70 -14.15 -17.53
C ALA A 205 -34.66 -15.67 -17.28
N ASP A 206 -34.22 -16.44 -18.28
CA ASP A 206 -34.29 -17.90 -18.31
C ASP A 206 -32.96 -18.56 -17.94
N VAL A 207 -31.88 -17.77 -17.91
CA VAL A 207 -30.47 -18.20 -17.73
C VAL A 207 -29.96 -17.90 -16.31
N VAL A 208 -30.88 -17.60 -15.37
CA VAL A 208 -30.58 -17.47 -13.95
C VAL A 208 -31.19 -18.67 -13.20
N PRO A 209 -30.48 -19.81 -13.08
CA PRO A 209 -30.94 -20.91 -12.26
C PRO A 209 -30.99 -20.55 -10.78
N ALA A 210 -31.97 -21.10 -10.07
CA ALA A 210 -32.32 -20.83 -8.68
C ALA A 210 -31.29 -21.29 -7.60
N ALA A 211 -30.02 -21.53 -7.95
CA ALA A 211 -29.06 -22.13 -6.99
C ALA A 211 -27.61 -21.58 -7.09
N ARG A 212 -27.44 -20.30 -6.70
CA ARG A 212 -26.26 -19.68 -6.01
C ARG A 212 -24.88 -19.65 -6.73
N PRO A 213 -23.92 -18.74 -6.37
CA PRO A 213 -23.70 -18.02 -5.09
C PRO A 213 -24.27 -16.60 -5.06
N SER A 214 -24.50 -16.06 -3.86
CA SER A 214 -24.98 -14.70 -3.66
C SER A 214 -23.92 -13.67 -4.04
N PHE A 215 -23.88 -13.27 -5.29
CA PHE A 215 -23.39 -11.94 -5.63
C PHE A 215 -24.47 -10.95 -5.17
N GLY A 216 -24.33 -10.47 -3.94
CA GLY A 216 -25.06 -9.29 -3.49
C GLY A 216 -24.66 -8.10 -4.37
N GLU A 217 -25.67 -7.37 -4.84
CA GLU A 217 -25.58 -6.07 -5.52
C GLU A 217 -24.95 -6.09 -6.94
N VAL A 218 -25.70 -5.61 -7.92
CA VAL A 218 -25.31 -5.60 -9.34
C VAL A 218 -24.45 -4.36 -9.60
N LEU A 219 -23.25 -4.55 -10.16
CA LEU A 219 -22.42 -3.48 -10.69
C LEU A 219 -22.95 -3.02 -12.05
N VAL A 220 -23.18 -1.72 -12.22
CA VAL A 220 -23.68 -1.14 -13.47
C VAL A 220 -23.06 0.22 -13.74
N ILE A 221 -22.84 0.55 -15.01
CA ILE A 221 -22.54 1.91 -15.47
C ILE A 221 -23.85 2.55 -15.89
N VAL A 222 -24.18 3.70 -15.32
CA VAL A 222 -25.42 4.46 -15.58
C VAL A 222 -25.10 5.93 -15.85
N ARG A 223 -26.07 6.69 -16.36
CA ARG A 223 -25.93 8.15 -16.36
C ARG A 223 -25.97 8.68 -14.93
N ALA A 224 -25.22 9.74 -14.63
CA ALA A 224 -25.25 10.38 -13.31
C ALA A 224 -26.68 10.75 -12.87
N ALA A 225 -27.54 11.19 -13.80
CA ALA A 225 -28.95 11.50 -13.50
C ALA A 225 -29.82 10.27 -13.17
N GLU A 226 -29.34 9.05 -13.39
CA GLU A 226 -30.05 7.80 -13.12
C GLU A 226 -29.61 7.14 -11.81
N VAL A 227 -28.51 7.62 -11.22
CA VAL A 227 -28.08 7.23 -9.87
C VAL A 227 -29.19 7.56 -8.89
N ARG A 228 -29.45 6.66 -7.94
CA ARG A 228 -30.52 6.81 -6.95
C ARG A 228 -29.94 6.92 -5.54
N ALA A 229 -30.73 7.49 -4.64
CA ALA A 229 -30.38 7.49 -3.22
C ALA A 229 -30.19 6.05 -2.72
N GLY A 230 -29.05 5.79 -2.07
CA GLY A 230 -28.68 4.47 -1.56
C GLY A 230 -27.88 3.59 -2.52
N ASP A 231 -27.68 3.99 -3.77
CA ASP A 231 -26.67 3.34 -4.63
C ASP A 231 -25.27 3.70 -4.12
N THR A 232 -24.29 2.81 -4.28
CA THR A 232 -22.89 3.13 -3.92
C THR A 232 -22.15 3.53 -5.19
N VAL A 233 -21.65 4.76 -5.22
CA VAL A 233 -20.83 5.27 -6.33
C VAL A 233 -19.41 4.75 -6.16
N LEU A 234 -18.94 4.01 -7.17
CA LEU A 234 -17.63 3.39 -7.17
C LEU A 234 -16.62 4.14 -8.04
N GLY A 235 -17.08 4.94 -9.01
CA GLY A 235 -16.21 5.68 -9.91
C GLY A 235 -16.96 6.44 -10.99
N CYS A 236 -16.23 7.29 -11.72
CA CYS A 236 -16.73 8.05 -12.86
C CYS A 236 -15.83 7.82 -14.08
N THR A 237 -16.32 8.06 -15.30
CA THR A 237 -15.47 7.90 -16.49
C THR A 237 -14.71 9.16 -16.88
N VAL A 238 -13.70 8.99 -17.72
CA VAL A 238 -13.00 10.12 -18.38
C VAL A 238 -13.94 10.94 -19.27
N GLU A 239 -13.59 12.20 -19.47
CA GLU A 239 -14.34 13.13 -20.32
C GLU A 239 -14.47 12.61 -21.76
N GLY A 240 -15.65 12.79 -22.37
CA GLY A 240 -15.92 12.41 -23.76
C GLY A 240 -16.43 10.97 -23.96
N VAL A 241 -16.49 10.17 -22.90
CA VAL A 241 -17.09 8.82 -22.95
C VAL A 241 -18.58 8.90 -22.67
N SER A 242 -19.41 8.33 -23.55
CA SER A 242 -20.86 8.23 -23.32
C SER A 242 -21.19 6.95 -22.55
N VAL A 243 -22.36 6.89 -21.92
CA VAL A 243 -22.80 5.70 -21.16
C VAL A 243 -22.90 4.47 -22.06
N GLU A 244 -23.29 4.67 -23.32
CA GLU A 244 -23.44 3.61 -24.32
C GLU A 244 -22.09 3.03 -24.77
N SER A 245 -21.03 3.84 -24.72
CA SER A 245 -19.66 3.41 -25.08
C SER A 245 -18.79 3.05 -23.87
N ALA A 246 -19.20 3.43 -22.66
CA ALA A 246 -18.41 3.28 -21.45
C ALA A 246 -18.19 1.81 -21.10
N THR A 247 -16.94 1.49 -20.79
CA THR A 247 -16.53 0.21 -20.23
C THR A 247 -15.88 0.43 -18.86
N LEU A 248 -15.66 -0.62 -18.08
CA LEU A 248 -14.95 -0.51 -16.79
C LEU A 248 -13.52 0.04 -16.94
N ARG A 249 -12.90 -0.08 -18.13
CA ARG A 249 -11.57 0.49 -18.40
C ARG A 249 -11.58 2.01 -18.45
N ASP A 250 -12.72 2.59 -18.78
CA ASP A 250 -12.90 4.02 -18.86
C ASP A 250 -13.21 4.63 -17.49
N VAL A 251 -13.51 3.79 -16.49
CA VAL A 251 -13.87 4.20 -15.13
C VAL A 251 -12.62 4.46 -14.31
N ILE A 252 -12.55 5.65 -13.74
CA ILE A 252 -11.65 6.00 -12.66
C ILE A 252 -12.38 5.67 -11.36
N GLU A 253 -11.96 4.57 -10.72
CA GLU A 253 -12.52 4.18 -9.43
C GLU A 253 -12.18 5.22 -8.36
N HIS A 254 -13.19 5.58 -7.57
CA HIS A 254 -12.98 6.33 -6.35
C HIS A 254 -12.23 5.45 -5.35
N PRO A 255 -11.16 5.96 -4.72
CA PRO A 255 -10.47 5.21 -3.66
C PRO A 255 -11.38 4.95 -2.46
N ASP A 256 -12.36 5.83 -2.25
CA ASP A 256 -13.33 5.77 -1.18
C ASP A 256 -14.74 5.84 -1.79
N PRO A 257 -15.36 4.69 -2.11
CA PRO A 257 -16.74 4.63 -2.55
C PRO A 257 -17.69 5.27 -1.54
N TYR A 258 -18.74 5.91 -2.02
CA TYR A 258 -19.69 6.60 -1.16
C TYR A 258 -21.13 6.28 -1.54
N THR A 259 -22.04 6.36 -0.57
CA THR A 259 -23.47 6.18 -0.81
C THR A 259 -24.04 7.44 -1.44
N ALA A 260 -24.63 7.29 -2.63
CA ALA A 260 -25.27 8.37 -3.34
C ALA A 260 -26.51 8.88 -2.59
N ASN A 261 -26.66 10.19 -2.60
CA ASN A 261 -27.86 10.92 -2.22
C ASN A 261 -28.09 12.05 -3.26
N PRO A 262 -28.55 11.70 -4.48
CA PRO A 262 -28.60 12.61 -5.60
C PRO A 262 -29.55 13.79 -5.37
N ARG A 263 -29.08 15.01 -5.65
CA ARG A 263 -29.85 16.25 -5.52
C ARG A 263 -29.62 17.19 -6.73
N PRO A 264 -30.54 18.14 -6.99
CA PRO A 264 -30.29 19.19 -7.96
C PRO A 264 -28.99 19.94 -7.64
N TYR A 265 -28.21 20.24 -8.68
CA TYR A 265 -27.00 21.05 -8.54
C TYR A 265 -27.33 22.46 -8.03
N ASP A 266 -26.62 22.89 -6.98
CA ASP A 266 -26.72 24.24 -6.42
C ASP A 266 -25.43 25.04 -6.70
N PRO A 267 -25.45 25.97 -7.68
CA PRO A 267 -24.29 26.81 -7.99
C PRO A 267 -23.95 27.83 -6.89
N ALA A 268 -24.83 28.03 -5.89
CA ALA A 268 -24.59 28.94 -4.78
C ALA A 268 -23.89 28.28 -3.57
N CYS A 269 -23.74 26.95 -3.55
CA CYS A 269 -23.13 26.20 -2.45
C CYS A 269 -21.69 26.66 -2.12
N GLY A 270 -20.89 27.05 -3.12
CA GLY A 270 -19.55 27.62 -2.92
C GLY A 270 -18.45 26.63 -2.52
N CYS A 271 -18.76 25.34 -2.33
CA CYS A 271 -17.72 24.32 -2.12
C CYS A 271 -16.87 24.12 -3.38
N PRO A 272 -15.61 23.62 -3.27
CA PRO A 272 -14.70 23.49 -4.40
C PRO A 272 -15.27 22.72 -5.60
N GLY A 273 -15.99 21.62 -5.35
CA GLY A 273 -16.64 20.84 -6.40
C GLY A 273 -17.71 21.64 -7.15
N CYS A 274 -18.62 22.29 -6.42
CA CYS A 274 -19.67 23.10 -7.03
C CYS A 274 -19.12 24.34 -7.76
N GLU A 275 -18.02 24.93 -7.29
CA GLU A 275 -17.35 26.05 -7.97
C GLU A 275 -16.78 25.62 -9.32
N GLN A 276 -16.11 24.46 -9.38
CA GLN A 276 -15.59 23.91 -10.62
C GLN A 276 -16.71 23.58 -11.62
N ALA A 277 -17.84 23.05 -11.13
CA ALA A 277 -18.96 22.68 -11.98
C ALA A 277 -19.69 23.88 -12.64
N LYS A 278 -19.47 25.12 -12.18
CA LYS A 278 -20.10 26.32 -12.77
C LYS A 278 -19.76 26.51 -14.24
N SER A 279 -18.58 26.07 -14.68
CA SER A 279 -18.14 26.21 -16.06
C SER A 279 -18.52 25.02 -16.95
N TRP A 280 -19.17 23.99 -16.41
CA TRP A 280 -19.54 22.82 -17.19
C TRP A 280 -20.73 23.10 -18.09
N ALA A 281 -20.72 22.49 -19.28
CA ALA A 281 -21.82 22.61 -20.22
C ALA A 281 -22.93 21.59 -19.88
N GLY A 282 -24.18 22.06 -19.88
CA GLY A 282 -25.36 21.21 -19.74
C GLY A 282 -25.82 21.00 -18.30
N PRO A 283 -26.83 20.13 -18.08
CA PRO A 283 -27.36 19.85 -16.76
C PRO A 283 -26.34 19.14 -15.87
N VAL A 284 -26.30 19.49 -14.59
CA VAL A 284 -25.43 18.91 -13.57
C VAL A 284 -26.31 18.35 -12.44
N VAL A 285 -25.93 17.19 -11.90
CA VAL A 285 -26.52 16.59 -10.69
C VAL A 285 -25.44 16.50 -9.62
N THR A 286 -25.80 16.68 -8.36
CA THR A 286 -24.88 16.45 -7.25
C THR A 286 -25.18 15.08 -6.64
N LEU A 287 -24.24 14.14 -6.73
CA LEU A 287 -24.44 12.75 -6.29
C LEU A 287 -24.35 12.57 -4.77
N ALA A 288 -23.61 13.44 -4.08
CA ALA A 288 -23.52 13.44 -2.62
C ALA A 288 -23.57 14.88 -2.07
N PRO A 289 -24.28 15.14 -0.95
CA PRO A 289 -24.32 16.44 -0.33
C PRO A 289 -23.02 16.77 0.40
N GLU A 290 -22.88 18.04 0.78
CA GLU A 290 -21.73 18.54 1.51
C GLU A 290 -21.53 17.78 2.83
N GLY A 291 -20.30 17.33 3.07
CA GLY A 291 -19.93 16.61 4.29
C GLY A 291 -20.31 15.13 4.33
N GLU A 292 -21.01 14.59 3.33
CA GLU A 292 -21.29 13.14 3.22
C GLU A 292 -20.26 12.39 2.36
N THR A 293 -19.30 13.11 1.76
CA THR A 293 -18.18 12.52 1.03
C THR A 293 -16.89 12.53 1.88
N PRO A 294 -15.95 11.61 1.62
CA PRO A 294 -14.63 11.57 2.28
C PRO A 294 -13.77 12.83 2.08
N TRP A 295 -14.11 13.70 1.13
CA TRP A 295 -13.35 14.89 0.75
C TRP A 295 -14.02 16.21 1.15
N GLU A 296 -15.04 16.17 2.02
CA GLU A 296 -15.73 17.35 2.56
C GLU A 296 -16.23 18.34 1.48
N ALA A 297 -16.58 17.84 0.29
CA ALA A 297 -17.14 18.65 -0.78
C ALA A 297 -18.26 17.92 -1.52
N CYS A 298 -19.14 18.67 -2.16
CA CYS A 298 -20.14 18.10 -3.05
C CYS A 298 -19.47 17.34 -4.21
N ASP A 299 -20.17 16.34 -4.74
CA ASP A 299 -19.77 15.67 -5.99
C ASP A 299 -20.72 16.04 -7.14
N PRO A 300 -20.61 17.24 -7.73
CA PRO A 300 -21.33 17.57 -8.95
C PRO A 300 -20.78 16.76 -10.12
N VAL A 301 -21.68 16.24 -10.96
CA VAL A 301 -21.35 15.44 -12.14
C VAL A 301 -22.28 15.87 -13.28
N PRO A 302 -21.81 16.01 -14.54
CA PRO A 302 -22.70 16.25 -15.66
C PRO A 302 -23.75 15.16 -15.74
N ALA A 303 -25.03 15.53 -15.89
CA ALA A 303 -26.16 14.61 -15.78
C ALA A 303 -26.09 13.41 -16.75
N ALA A 304 -25.43 13.59 -17.89
CA ALA A 304 -25.23 12.56 -18.91
C ALA A 304 -23.93 11.76 -18.75
N ALA A 305 -23.05 12.14 -17.82
CA ALA A 305 -21.77 11.46 -17.64
C ALA A 305 -21.97 10.03 -17.10
N PRO A 306 -21.15 9.06 -17.53
CA PRO A 306 -21.17 7.70 -17.00
C PRO A 306 -20.61 7.62 -15.59
N VAL A 307 -21.32 6.89 -14.74
CA VAL A 307 -20.97 6.62 -13.34
C VAL A 307 -21.07 5.13 -13.08
N LEU A 308 -20.01 4.52 -12.55
CA LEU A 308 -20.04 3.15 -12.08
C LEU A 308 -20.64 3.12 -10.69
N ILE A 309 -21.72 2.37 -10.53
CA ILE A 309 -22.38 2.18 -9.25
C ILE A 309 -22.48 0.69 -8.90
N ARG A 310 -22.56 0.43 -7.61
CA ARG A 310 -23.14 -0.78 -7.06
C ARG A 310 -24.58 -0.45 -6.68
N ALA A 311 -25.53 -1.06 -7.40
CA ALA A 311 -26.94 -0.80 -7.16
C ALA A 311 -27.33 -1.34 -5.77
N GLY A 312 -27.80 -0.45 -4.90
CA GLY A 312 -28.21 -0.83 -3.55
C GLY A 312 -29.37 -1.84 -3.60
N ARG A 313 -29.55 -2.65 -2.55
CA ARG A 313 -30.75 -3.49 -2.41
C ARG A 313 -31.99 -2.62 -2.53
N ARG A 314 -32.64 -2.67 -3.69
CA ARG A 314 -33.98 -2.10 -3.88
C ARG A 314 -34.87 -2.75 -2.84
N LYS A 315 -35.27 -2.01 -1.81
CA LYS A 315 -36.50 -2.34 -1.09
C LYS A 315 -37.59 -2.26 -2.15
N SER A 316 -38.00 -3.40 -2.67
CA SER A 316 -39.18 -3.53 -3.51
C SER A 316 -40.31 -2.82 -2.77
N THR A 317 -40.74 -1.68 -3.27
CA THR A 317 -41.80 -0.87 -2.65
C THR A 317 -43.19 -1.52 -2.73
N GLU A 318 -43.26 -2.83 -3.00
CA GLU A 318 -44.50 -3.57 -3.15
C GLU A 318 -44.29 -5.06 -2.81
N ALA A 319 -44.26 -5.40 -1.51
CA ALA A 319 -44.78 -6.66 -0.95
C ALA A 319 -44.42 -6.81 0.53
N ALA A 320 -45.47 -7.03 1.33
CA ALA A 320 -45.52 -7.67 2.64
C ALA A 320 -44.70 -7.09 3.81
N VAL A 321 -45.45 -6.61 4.81
CA VAL A 321 -45.04 -6.46 6.20
C VAL A 321 -44.57 -7.82 6.73
N GLU A 322 -43.27 -8.08 6.68
CA GLU A 322 -42.64 -9.11 7.48
C GLU A 322 -41.93 -8.40 8.65
N ALA A 323 -42.27 -8.82 9.87
CA ALA A 323 -41.77 -8.19 11.09
C ALA A 323 -40.23 -8.19 11.11
N PRO A 324 -39.58 -7.06 11.46
CA PRO A 324 -38.13 -7.02 11.54
C PRO A 324 -37.67 -8.05 12.57
N GLN A 325 -36.86 -9.02 12.15
CA GLN A 325 -36.03 -9.76 13.08
C GLN A 325 -35.14 -8.74 13.78
N ALA A 326 -35.28 -8.63 15.10
CA ALA A 326 -34.45 -7.74 15.90
C ALA A 326 -32.97 -8.10 15.66
N PRO A 327 -32.11 -7.14 15.28
CA PRO A 327 -30.69 -7.41 15.16
C PRO A 327 -30.15 -7.91 16.50
N ALA A 328 -29.14 -8.77 16.45
CA ALA A 328 -28.44 -9.21 17.65
C ALA A 328 -27.97 -7.98 18.44
N PRO A 329 -28.08 -7.98 19.78
CA PRO A 329 -27.71 -6.82 20.56
C PRO A 329 -26.20 -6.54 20.41
N GLU A 330 -25.88 -5.32 20.02
CA GLU A 330 -24.51 -4.84 19.85
C GLU A 330 -23.85 -4.68 21.23
N ARG A 331 -22.56 -5.04 21.38
CA ARG A 331 -21.83 -4.87 22.64
C ARG A 331 -20.85 -3.71 22.50
N VAL A 332 -20.70 -2.88 23.54
CA VAL A 332 -19.82 -1.70 23.56
C VAL A 332 -19.01 -1.62 24.85
N VAL A 333 -17.80 -1.07 24.80
CA VAL A 333 -16.99 -0.66 25.95
C VAL A 333 -17.10 0.87 26.06
N CYS A 334 -17.71 1.37 27.13
CA CYS A 334 -17.88 2.81 27.34
C CYS A 334 -16.72 3.43 28.15
N GLY A 335 -16.73 4.75 28.34
CA GLY A 335 -15.63 5.53 28.93
C GLY A 335 -15.14 5.09 30.32
N ASP A 336 -15.88 4.22 31.03
CA ASP A 336 -15.44 3.59 32.28
C ASP A 336 -14.73 2.22 32.09
N GLY A 337 -14.48 1.81 30.85
CA GLY A 337 -13.81 0.58 30.49
C GLY A 337 -14.65 -0.69 30.65
N ARG A 338 -15.97 -0.58 30.91
CA ARG A 338 -16.85 -1.75 31.05
C ARG A 338 -17.60 -2.07 29.77
N GLU A 339 -17.61 -3.35 29.45
CA GLU A 339 -18.42 -3.93 28.39
C GLU A 339 -19.90 -3.95 28.76
N ARG A 340 -20.74 -3.60 27.79
CA ARG A 340 -22.20 -3.44 27.88
C ARG A 340 -22.89 -3.90 26.61
N VAL A 341 -24.18 -4.16 26.71
CA VAL A 341 -25.11 -4.57 25.66
C VAL A 341 -25.98 -3.37 25.29
N VAL A 342 -25.83 -2.84 24.08
CA VAL A 342 -26.66 -1.76 23.54
C VAL A 342 -28.08 -2.28 23.34
N THR A 343 -29.03 -1.58 23.94
CA THR A 343 -30.48 -1.83 23.83
C THR A 343 -31.18 -0.77 22.97
N GLY A 344 -30.52 0.35 22.68
CA GLY A 344 -31.01 1.38 21.78
C GLY A 344 -30.08 2.58 21.71
N THR A 345 -30.51 3.61 20.99
CA THR A 345 -29.84 4.91 20.91
C THR A 345 -30.85 6.03 21.16
N THR A 346 -30.41 7.13 21.78
CA THR A 346 -31.23 8.33 21.97
C THR A 346 -30.55 9.52 21.31
N ASN A 347 -31.33 10.28 20.54
CA ASN A 347 -30.90 11.50 19.87
C ASN A 347 -31.83 12.63 20.33
N ARG A 348 -31.31 13.55 21.13
CA ARG A 348 -32.04 14.75 21.57
C ARG A 348 -31.56 15.96 20.77
N PRO A 349 -32.44 16.85 20.28
CA PRO A 349 -32.02 18.02 19.52
C PRO A 349 -31.03 18.88 20.31
N GLY A 350 -29.85 19.13 19.74
CA GLY A 350 -28.80 19.94 20.35
C GLY A 350 -27.92 19.22 21.40
N GLU A 351 -28.13 17.92 21.63
CA GLU A 351 -27.27 17.09 22.48
C GLU A 351 -26.49 16.06 21.63
N PRO A 352 -25.28 15.64 22.05
CA PRO A 352 -24.59 14.52 21.44
C PRO A 352 -25.42 13.22 21.52
N ALA A 353 -25.25 12.36 20.53
CA ALA A 353 -25.89 11.04 20.50
C ALA A 353 -25.51 10.21 21.73
N ARG A 354 -26.45 9.44 22.26
CA ARG A 354 -26.23 8.56 23.41
C ARG A 354 -26.63 7.12 23.11
N VAL A 355 -25.81 6.17 23.56
CA VAL A 355 -26.16 4.74 23.55
C VAL A 355 -26.90 4.39 24.84
N VAL A 356 -27.99 3.66 24.70
CA VAL A 356 -28.77 3.11 25.82
C VAL A 356 -28.33 1.67 26.02
N VAL A 357 -27.80 1.36 27.20
CA VAL A 357 -27.29 0.02 27.51
C VAL A 357 -28.28 -0.78 28.37
N GLU A 358 -27.97 -2.04 28.65
CA GLU A 358 -28.73 -2.87 29.59
C GLU A 358 -28.94 -2.14 30.93
N GLY A 359 -30.18 -2.17 31.43
CA GLY A 359 -30.59 -1.41 32.62
C GLY A 359 -30.97 0.05 32.35
N GLY A 360 -30.95 0.51 31.09
CA GLY A 360 -31.46 1.82 30.68
C GLY A 360 -30.50 2.99 30.93
N ALA A 361 -29.25 2.71 31.29
CA ALA A 361 -28.24 3.76 31.43
C ALA A 361 -27.86 4.34 30.06
N GLU A 362 -27.68 5.65 30.00
CA GLU A 362 -27.29 6.37 28.78
C GLU A 362 -25.83 6.82 28.87
N TRP A 363 -25.05 6.52 27.85
CA TRP A 363 -23.65 6.94 27.70
C TRP A 363 -23.48 7.76 26.43
N LEU A 364 -22.53 8.69 26.39
CA LEU A 364 -22.22 9.41 25.16
C LEU A 364 -21.69 8.40 24.13
N ALA A 365 -22.23 8.44 22.91
CA ALA A 365 -21.89 7.45 21.88
C ALA A 365 -20.43 7.54 21.45
N ASP A 366 -19.81 8.73 21.51
CA ASP A 366 -18.39 8.96 21.22
C ASP A 366 -17.45 8.44 22.34
N GLU A 367 -17.97 8.19 23.53
CA GLU A 367 -17.26 7.53 24.63
C GLU A 367 -17.43 6.01 24.65
N CYS A 368 -18.22 5.44 23.73
CA CYS A 368 -18.46 4.01 23.66
C CYS A 368 -17.91 3.42 22.36
N LEU A 369 -16.93 2.53 22.49
CA LEU A 369 -16.36 1.81 21.36
C LEU A 369 -17.08 0.46 21.22
N PRO A 370 -17.38 -0.01 19.99
CA PRO A 370 -17.88 -1.35 19.80
C PRO A 370 -16.91 -2.35 20.41
N VAL A 371 -17.44 -3.33 21.16
CA VAL A 371 -16.65 -4.48 21.58
C VAL A 371 -16.32 -5.22 20.30
N ARG A 372 -15.06 -5.14 19.91
CA ARG A 372 -14.57 -5.93 18.81
C ARG A 372 -14.57 -7.39 19.25
N PRO A 373 -15.17 -8.30 18.48
CA PRO A 373 -15.12 -9.71 18.82
C PRO A 373 -13.64 -10.09 18.92
N ALA A 374 -13.22 -10.51 20.11
CA ALA A 374 -11.88 -11.04 20.29
C ALA A 374 -12.00 -12.57 20.21
N VAL A 375 -11.28 -13.18 19.28
CA VAL A 375 -11.35 -14.62 19.05
C VAL A 375 -10.03 -15.25 19.47
N ALA A 376 -10.13 -16.43 20.09
CA ALA A 376 -8.97 -17.19 20.54
C ALA A 376 -8.33 -17.93 19.36
N GLY A 377 -7.10 -17.56 19.05
CA GLY A 377 -6.19 -18.29 18.17
C GLY A 377 -6.33 -17.97 16.69
N VAL A 378 -7.22 -17.07 16.28
CA VAL A 378 -7.44 -16.68 14.87
C VAL A 378 -8.06 -15.27 14.83
N ALA A 379 -7.83 -14.54 13.75
CA ALA A 379 -8.55 -13.28 13.50
C ALA A 379 -10.07 -13.55 13.44
N PRO A 380 -10.91 -12.67 14.00
CA PRO A 380 -12.37 -12.83 13.97
C PRO A 380 -12.96 -13.03 12.57
N GLU A 381 -12.48 -12.30 11.56
CA GLU A 381 -12.90 -12.46 10.15
C GLU A 381 -12.62 -13.86 9.60
N ASP A 382 -11.60 -14.54 10.12
CA ASP A 382 -11.16 -15.87 9.73
C ASP A 382 -11.71 -16.98 10.66
N ALA A 383 -12.53 -16.63 11.67
CA ALA A 383 -12.98 -17.58 12.68
C ALA A 383 -13.83 -18.73 12.11
N THR A 384 -14.44 -18.53 10.94
CA THR A 384 -15.21 -19.55 10.22
C THR A 384 -14.44 -20.21 9.07
N ASP A 385 -13.20 -19.82 8.82
CA ASP A 385 -12.38 -20.43 7.76
C ASP A 385 -12.15 -21.92 8.07
N PRO A 386 -12.43 -22.83 7.12
CA PRO A 386 -12.37 -24.27 7.38
C PRO A 386 -10.96 -24.77 7.68
N ASP A 387 -9.91 -24.09 7.21
CA ASP A 387 -8.52 -24.44 7.47
C ASP A 387 -8.06 -23.88 8.82
N ALA A 388 -8.50 -22.68 9.17
CA ALA A 388 -8.29 -22.13 10.51
C ALA A 388 -8.95 -22.99 11.59
N VAL A 389 -10.22 -23.37 11.42
CA VAL A 389 -10.94 -24.27 12.35
C VAL A 389 -10.22 -25.61 12.51
N ALA A 390 -9.76 -26.20 11.41
CA ALA A 390 -9.03 -27.46 11.45
C ALA A 390 -7.67 -27.33 12.15
N ALA A 391 -6.96 -26.23 11.92
CA ALA A 391 -5.69 -25.94 12.59
C ALA A 391 -5.87 -25.69 14.09
N LEU A 392 -6.90 -24.95 14.50
CA LEU A 392 -7.23 -24.72 15.91
C LEU A 392 -7.52 -26.02 16.66
N ALA A 393 -8.18 -26.99 16.01
CA ALA A 393 -8.40 -28.31 16.60
C ALA A 393 -7.09 -29.05 16.91
N VAL A 394 -6.06 -28.92 16.07
CA VAL A 394 -4.71 -29.48 16.31
C VAL A 394 -4.02 -28.80 17.50
N LEU A 395 -4.30 -27.51 17.70
CA LEU A 395 -3.68 -26.66 18.71
C LEU A 395 -4.47 -26.57 20.02
N ALA A 396 -5.55 -27.34 20.20
CA ALA A 396 -6.47 -27.22 21.33
C ALA A 396 -5.83 -27.36 22.73
N GLU A 397 -4.66 -27.98 22.83
CA GLU A 397 -3.90 -28.12 24.08
C GLU A 397 -2.87 -27.01 24.33
N LEU A 398 -2.69 -26.10 23.38
CA LEU A 398 -1.83 -24.93 23.53
C LEU A 398 -2.65 -23.73 23.98
N ARG A 399 -1.96 -22.78 24.62
CA ARG A 399 -2.54 -21.45 24.84
C ARG A 399 -2.75 -20.79 23.47
N LEU A 400 -3.98 -20.36 23.20
CA LEU A 400 -4.33 -19.58 22.02
C LEU A 400 -4.25 -18.09 22.36
N ALA A 401 -3.71 -17.28 21.45
CA ALA A 401 -3.70 -15.83 21.60
C ALA A 401 -5.09 -15.28 21.34
N THR A 402 -5.60 -14.40 22.21
CA THR A 402 -6.85 -13.67 21.95
C THR A 402 -6.54 -12.44 21.13
N VAL A 403 -7.11 -12.33 19.93
CA VAL A 403 -6.83 -11.23 18.98
C VAL A 403 -8.13 -10.64 18.42
N THR A 404 -8.04 -9.41 17.92
CA THR A 404 -9.10 -8.72 17.17
C THR A 404 -8.70 -8.60 15.69
N ASP A 405 -9.61 -8.19 14.80
CA ASP A 405 -9.33 -8.02 13.36
C ASP A 405 -8.22 -6.99 13.06
N GLU A 406 -7.95 -6.08 14.00
CA GLU A 406 -6.93 -5.03 13.84
C GLU A 406 -5.59 -5.39 14.48
N HIS A 407 -5.41 -6.63 14.97
CA HIS A 407 -4.18 -7.00 15.66
C HIS A 407 -2.99 -7.08 14.70
N ASP A 408 -2.16 -6.04 14.70
CA ASP A 408 -0.89 -6.03 13.96
C ASP A 408 0.19 -6.86 14.68
N ILE A 409 0.42 -8.07 14.18
CA ILE A 409 1.46 -8.97 14.69
C ILE A 409 2.89 -8.48 14.39
N THR A 410 3.08 -7.52 13.47
CA THR A 410 4.40 -7.04 13.02
C THR A 410 5.02 -5.99 13.94
N GLY A 411 4.25 -5.42 14.86
CA GLY A 411 4.73 -4.54 15.92
C GLY A 411 4.82 -3.06 15.50
N GLY A 412 3.75 -2.53 14.91
CA GLY A 412 3.46 -1.10 14.88
C GLY A 412 3.35 -0.46 16.27
N ASP A 413 2.94 0.80 16.36
CA ASP A 413 2.87 1.49 17.66
C ASP A 413 1.64 1.07 18.50
N ASP A 414 0.61 0.52 17.84
CA ASP A 414 -0.70 0.17 18.43
C ASP A 414 -1.03 -1.33 18.30
N TYR A 415 -0.22 -2.22 18.88
CA TYR A 415 -0.54 -3.65 18.99
C TYR A 415 -1.03 -4.02 20.41
N ASP A 416 -1.89 -5.04 20.49
CA ASP A 416 -2.40 -5.55 21.76
C ASP A 416 -1.33 -6.39 22.50
N LYS A 417 -0.70 -5.79 23.51
CA LYS A 417 0.31 -6.45 24.36
C LYS A 417 -0.26 -7.58 25.22
N THR A 418 -1.58 -7.74 25.28
CA THR A 418 -2.21 -8.81 26.05
C THR A 418 -2.33 -10.12 25.26
N ALA A 419 -2.20 -10.07 23.93
CA ALA A 419 -2.25 -11.25 23.06
C ALA A 419 -1.03 -12.16 23.27
N ASN A 420 -1.26 -13.36 23.83
CA ASN A 420 -0.19 -14.32 24.15
C ASN A 420 -0.65 -15.74 23.82
N GLY A 421 0.14 -16.48 23.04
CA GLY A 421 -0.17 -17.85 22.61
C GLY A 421 -0.08 -18.07 21.10
N ALA A 422 -0.61 -19.18 20.62
CA ALA A 422 -0.64 -19.50 19.19
C ALA A 422 -1.70 -18.65 18.46
N LEU A 423 -1.34 -18.18 17.26
CA LEU A 423 -2.24 -17.50 16.33
C LEU A 423 -2.17 -18.20 14.97
N VAL A 424 -3.32 -18.56 14.42
CA VAL A 424 -3.52 -19.17 13.11
C VAL A 424 -4.00 -18.09 12.14
N ASP A 425 -3.39 -18.06 10.97
CA ASP A 425 -3.65 -17.13 9.88
C ASP A 425 -3.82 -17.96 8.59
N PRO A 426 -5.07 -18.15 8.10
CA PRO A 426 -5.34 -18.96 6.91
C PRO A 426 -4.78 -18.27 5.67
N ARG A 427 -4.13 -19.05 4.81
CA ARG A 427 -3.54 -18.58 3.53
C ARG A 427 -4.29 -19.14 2.32
N GLY A 428 -5.45 -19.77 2.56
CA GLY A 428 -6.26 -20.46 1.56
C GLY A 428 -5.67 -21.79 1.09
N ASN A 429 -6.49 -22.57 0.37
CA ASN A 429 -6.11 -23.83 -0.27
C ASN A 429 -5.48 -24.86 0.68
N GLY A 430 -5.97 -24.97 1.92
CA GLY A 430 -5.43 -25.89 2.91
C GLY A 430 -4.16 -25.41 3.60
N ARG A 431 -3.63 -24.22 3.26
CA ARG A 431 -2.40 -23.68 3.85
C ARG A 431 -2.73 -22.73 4.99
N VAL A 432 -2.05 -22.88 6.12
CA VAL A 432 -2.12 -21.91 7.24
C VAL A 432 -0.72 -21.53 7.71
N ALA A 433 -0.58 -20.30 8.18
CA ALA A 433 0.56 -19.82 8.94
C ALA A 433 0.22 -19.87 10.43
N VAL A 434 1.13 -20.38 11.26
CA VAL A 434 0.93 -20.40 12.71
C VAL A 434 2.08 -19.69 13.41
N TYR A 435 1.72 -18.63 14.13
CA TYR A 435 2.62 -17.79 14.91
C TYR A 435 2.54 -18.15 16.39
N TRP A 436 3.57 -17.78 17.14
CA TRP A 436 3.52 -17.76 18.61
C TRP A 436 3.74 -16.34 19.09
N LEU A 437 2.72 -15.75 19.70
CA LEU A 437 2.74 -14.38 20.19
C LEU A 437 3.19 -14.32 21.65
N VAL A 438 4.11 -13.42 21.94
CA VAL A 438 4.46 -12.97 23.30
C VAL A 438 4.30 -11.46 23.33
N GLU A 439 3.47 -10.99 24.26
CA GLU A 439 3.08 -9.59 24.33
C GLU A 439 2.61 -9.04 22.97
N GLY A 440 1.81 -9.81 22.22
CA GLY A 440 1.26 -9.42 20.92
C GLY A 440 2.19 -9.56 19.71
N LEU A 441 3.47 -9.88 19.91
CA LEU A 441 4.47 -9.97 18.84
C LEU A 441 4.89 -11.42 18.57
N TYR A 442 5.08 -11.77 17.29
CA TYR A 442 5.58 -13.11 16.92
C TYR A 442 7.12 -13.24 16.98
N VAL A 443 7.81 -12.16 17.36
CA VAL A 443 9.26 -12.09 17.56
C VAL A 443 9.57 -11.51 18.94
N THR A 444 10.74 -11.85 19.48
CA THR A 444 11.22 -11.31 20.76
C THR A 444 11.26 -9.77 20.77
N ALA A 445 11.15 -9.16 21.97
CA ALA A 445 11.15 -7.69 22.14
C ALA A 445 12.42 -6.98 21.59
N ASP A 446 13.54 -7.68 21.42
CA ASP A 446 14.74 -7.21 20.70
C ASP A 446 14.61 -7.31 19.15
N ARG A 447 13.40 -7.61 18.67
CA ARG A 447 12.86 -7.64 17.30
C ARG A 447 13.61 -8.50 16.28
N ARG A 448 14.36 -9.54 16.69
CA ARG A 448 15.16 -10.32 15.72
C ARG A 448 15.13 -11.84 15.85
N LYS A 449 14.47 -12.42 16.85
CA LYS A 449 14.43 -13.89 16.97
C LYS A 449 13.01 -14.40 17.14
N PRO A 450 12.61 -15.43 16.36
CA PRO A 450 11.34 -16.09 16.58
C PRO A 450 11.38 -16.98 17.83
N HIS A 451 10.21 -17.27 18.38
CA HIS A 451 9.99 -18.17 19.51
C HIS A 451 10.22 -19.64 19.12
N ARG A 452 11.49 -20.00 18.87
CA ARG A 452 11.89 -21.27 18.22
C ARG A 452 11.40 -22.52 18.96
N THR A 453 11.34 -22.49 20.29
CA THR A 453 10.91 -23.65 21.08
C THR A 453 9.42 -23.92 20.86
N GLU A 454 8.62 -22.86 20.92
CA GLU A 454 7.17 -22.87 20.75
C GLU A 454 6.79 -23.21 19.31
N LEU A 455 7.47 -22.63 18.32
CA LEU A 455 7.29 -22.99 16.91
C LEU A 455 7.64 -24.46 16.63
N ARG A 456 8.65 -25.01 17.31
CA ARG A 456 8.96 -26.45 17.21
C ARG A 456 7.83 -27.31 17.78
N ILE A 457 7.29 -26.94 18.95
CA ILE A 457 6.15 -27.64 19.57
C ILE A 457 4.92 -27.60 18.64
N ILE A 458 4.63 -26.45 18.04
CA ILE A 458 3.56 -26.29 17.04
C ILE A 458 3.79 -27.24 15.87
N ALA A 459 4.99 -27.22 15.27
CA ALA A 459 5.32 -28.08 14.13
C ALA A 459 5.22 -29.58 14.46
N ASP A 460 5.61 -29.97 15.68
CA ASP A 460 5.50 -31.35 16.16
C ASP A 460 4.04 -31.79 16.30
N LYS A 461 3.16 -30.92 16.83
CA LYS A 461 1.70 -31.17 16.92
C LYS A 461 1.07 -31.34 15.54
N PHE A 462 1.40 -30.47 14.58
CA PHE A 462 0.89 -30.59 13.22
C PHE A 462 1.38 -31.86 12.51
N ARG A 463 2.65 -32.24 12.66
CA ARG A 463 3.15 -33.52 12.13
C ARG A 463 2.41 -34.71 12.73
N ALA A 464 2.17 -34.70 14.05
CA ALA A 464 1.44 -35.77 14.71
C ALA A 464 -0.02 -35.88 14.21
N ALA A 465 -0.62 -34.77 13.81
CA ALA A 465 -1.95 -34.73 13.19
C ALA A 465 -1.96 -35.04 11.68
N GLY A 466 -0.83 -35.44 11.09
CA GLY A 466 -0.71 -35.78 9.67
C GLY A 466 -0.57 -34.59 8.72
N TRP A 467 -0.45 -33.36 9.22
CA TRP A 467 -0.24 -32.18 8.39
C TRP A 467 1.18 -32.14 7.82
N ARG A 468 1.31 -31.63 6.59
CA ARG A 468 2.62 -31.45 5.95
C ARG A 468 3.21 -30.10 6.35
N ILE A 469 4.42 -30.11 6.90
CA ILE A 469 5.14 -28.88 7.26
C ILE A 469 5.94 -28.37 6.06
N GLU A 470 5.83 -27.09 5.76
CA GLU A 470 6.63 -26.42 4.72
C GLU A 470 8.02 -26.06 5.30
N PRO A 471 9.12 -26.46 4.63
CA PRO A 471 10.47 -26.19 5.13
C PRO A 471 10.87 -24.71 4.90
N GLY A 472 11.40 -24.05 5.93
CA GLY A 472 12.06 -22.75 5.79
C GLY A 472 12.29 -22.01 7.12
N PRO A 473 13.21 -21.02 7.17
CA PRO A 473 13.53 -20.25 8.38
C PRO A 473 12.49 -19.14 8.58
N HIS A 474 11.29 -19.51 8.99
CA HIS A 474 10.19 -18.56 9.15
C HIS A 474 10.00 -18.13 10.61
N GLY A 475 9.44 -16.94 10.81
CA GLY A 475 8.93 -16.48 12.11
C GLY A 475 7.62 -17.17 12.53
N CYS A 476 7.18 -18.15 11.76
CA CYS A 476 5.96 -18.92 11.94
C CYS A 476 6.19 -20.36 11.44
N VAL A 477 5.21 -21.23 11.63
CA VAL A 477 5.15 -22.55 11.00
C VAL A 477 4.12 -22.51 9.88
N PHE A 478 4.55 -22.73 8.65
CA PHE A 478 3.64 -22.96 7.53
C PHE A 478 3.29 -24.44 7.45
N VAL A 479 2.00 -24.75 7.42
CA VAL A 479 1.50 -26.13 7.38
C VAL A 479 0.38 -26.26 6.35
N TRP A 480 0.27 -27.47 5.80
CA TRP A 480 -0.73 -27.84 4.81
C TRP A 480 -1.62 -28.92 5.38
N ARG A 481 -2.93 -28.66 5.35
CA ARG A 481 -3.97 -29.59 5.74
C ARG A 481 -3.86 -30.86 4.90
N PRO A 482 -4.05 -32.05 5.49
CA PRO A 482 -4.16 -33.28 4.71
C PRO A 482 -5.28 -33.14 3.68
N SER A 483 -4.96 -33.34 2.40
CA SER A 483 -5.99 -33.44 1.37
C SER A 483 -6.86 -34.66 1.66
N ALA A 484 -8.18 -34.54 1.48
CA ALA A 484 -9.12 -35.65 1.66
C ALA A 484 -8.89 -36.84 0.70
N GLU A 485 -7.94 -36.72 -0.24
CA GLU A 485 -7.65 -37.67 -1.31
C GLU A 485 -6.34 -38.48 -1.11
N ALA A 486 -5.82 -38.59 0.12
CA ALA A 486 -4.63 -39.41 0.42
C ALA A 486 -4.96 -40.86 0.80
#